data_AF-A0A519SKU4-F1
#
_entry.id   AF-A0A519SKU4-F1
#
_cell.length_a   1.000
_cell.length_b   1.000
_cell.length_c   1.000
_cell.angle_alpha   90.00
_cell.angle_beta   90.00
_cell.angle_gamma   90.00
#
_symmetry.space_group_name_H-M   'P 1'
#
loop_
_entity.id
_entity.type
_entity.pdbx_description
1 polymer ?
#
loop_
_entity_poly.entity_id
_entity_poly.type
_entity_poly.pdbx_seq_one_letter_code
_entity_poly.pdbx_strand_id
1 'polypeptide(L)' 'MLEAADKLIQFPELGRKNAALGNEHVRKLLVEKYRLVYYTDKQLVTILSIRHQARNR' A
#
# COMPACT_ATOMS: atom_id res chain seq x y z
N MET A 1 10.53 4.12 -6.25
CA MET A 1 9.31 4.63 -5.58
C MET A 1 8.27 5.12 -6.59
N LEU A 2 8.66 5.94 -7.58
CA LEU A 2 7.78 6.34 -8.70
C LEU A 2 7.21 5.15 -9.48
N GLU A 3 8.03 4.18 -9.87
CA GLU A 3 7.57 2.97 -10.59
C GLU A 3 6.54 2.14 -9.80
N ALA A 4 6.61 2.18 -8.46
CA ALA A 4 5.64 1.47 -7.62
C ALA A 4 4.30 2.21 -7.57
N ALA A 5 4.31 3.55 -7.67
CA ALA A 5 3.10 4.34 -7.80
C ALA A 5 2.42 4.08 -9.15
N ASP A 6 3.18 4.00 -10.25
CA ASP A 6 2.63 3.65 -11.57
C ASP A 6 1.97 2.28 -11.57
N LYS A 7 2.63 1.28 -10.96
CA LYS A 7 2.05 -0.06 -10.79
C LYS A 7 0.80 -0.06 -9.91
N LEU A 8 0.74 0.79 -8.89
CA LEU A 8 -0.43 0.94 -8.02
C LEU A 8 -1.61 1.59 -8.74
N ILE A 9 -1.36 2.52 -9.65
CA ILE A 9 -2.41 3.13 -10.50
C ILE A 9 -3.02 2.07 -11.42
N GLN A 10 -2.17 1.26 -12.06
CA GLN A 10 -2.62 0.19 -12.97
C GLN A 10 -3.27 -0.99 -12.23
N PHE A 11 -2.76 -1.32 -11.04
CA PHE A 11 -3.18 -2.48 -10.25
C PHE A 11 -3.37 -2.11 -8.76
N PRO A 12 -4.48 -1.44 -8.39
CA PRO A 12 -4.75 -1.05 -7.00
C PRO A 12 -4.84 -2.25 -6.04
N GLU A 13 -5.22 -3.40 -6.58
CA GLU A 13 -5.40 -4.68 -5.89
C GLU A 13 -4.08 -5.38 -5.49
N LEU A 14 -2.91 -4.87 -5.91
CA LEU A 14 -1.62 -5.57 -5.79
C LEU A 14 -1.18 -5.83 -4.33
N GLY A 15 -1.59 -4.95 -3.42
CA GLY A 15 -1.36 -5.08 -1.99
C GLY A 15 -2.33 -6.03 -1.31
N ARG A 16 -1.85 -6.70 -0.26
CA ARG A 16 -2.70 -7.59 0.56
C ARG A 16 -3.68 -6.77 1.39
N LYS A 17 -4.93 -7.21 1.44
CA LYS A 17 -5.94 -6.66 2.37
C LYS A 17 -5.40 -6.74 3.79
N ASN A 18 -5.49 -5.64 4.53
CA ASN A 18 -5.03 -5.58 5.90
C ASN A 18 -6.16 -6.00 6.85
N ALA A 19 -6.34 -7.31 7.03
CA ALA A 19 -7.40 -7.88 7.87
C ALA A 19 -7.41 -7.32 9.32
N ALA A 20 -6.26 -6.91 9.83
CA ALA A 20 -6.13 -6.34 11.17
C ALA A 20 -6.81 -4.98 11.37
N LEU A 21 -7.14 -4.26 10.30
CA LEU A 21 -7.78 -2.94 10.39
C LEU A 21 -9.30 -2.98 10.20
N GLY A 22 -9.90 -4.16 10.01
CA GLY A 22 -11.35 -4.32 9.78
C GLY A 22 -11.90 -3.62 8.53
N ASN A 23 -11.01 -3.02 7.71
CA ASN A 23 -11.37 -2.24 6.53
C ASN A 23 -10.72 -2.87 5.29
N GLU A 24 -11.53 -3.51 4.46
CA GLU A 24 -11.09 -4.26 3.27
C GLU A 24 -10.43 -3.38 2.20
N HIS A 25 -10.66 -2.07 2.25
CA HIS A 25 -10.09 -1.11 1.32
C HIS A 25 -8.68 -0.67 1.71
N VAL A 26 -8.23 -0.97 2.95
CA VAL A 26 -6.87 -0.69 3.38
C VAL A 26 -5.97 -1.87 3.04
N ARG A 27 -4.93 -1.60 2.26
CA ARG A 27 -4.01 -2.59 1.73
C ARG A 27 -2.58 -2.30 2.15
N LYS A 28 -1.77 -3.36 2.18
CA LYS A 28 -0.33 -3.32 2.46
C LYS A 28 0.44 -3.86 1.26
N LEU A 29 1.41 -3.09 0.80
CA LEU A 29 2.32 -3.51 -0.26
C LEU A 29 3.77 -3.37 0.21
N LEU A 30 4.59 -4.38 -0.11
CA LEU A 30 6.02 -4.34 0.10
C LEU A 30 6.68 -3.87 -1.19
N VAL A 31 7.45 -2.79 -1.11
CA VAL A 31 8.25 -2.27 -2.23
C VAL A 31 9.68 -2.16 -1.73
N GLU A 32 10.52 -3.08 -2.18
CA GLU A 32 11.92 -3.18 -1.73
C GLU A 32 12.00 -3.19 -0.18
N LYS A 33 12.69 -2.19 0.40
CA LYS A 33 12.88 -2.03 1.86
C LYS A 33 11.78 -1.22 2.52
N TYR A 34 10.69 -0.90 1.82
CA TYR A 34 9.59 -0.10 2.33
C TYR A 34 8.27 -0.88 2.36
N ARG A 35 7.48 -0.62 3.39
CA ARG A 35 6.10 -1.06 3.52
C ARG A 35 5.20 0.14 3.28
N LEU A 36 4.38 0.04 2.25
CA LEU A 36 3.33 1.01 1.95
C LEU A 36 2.03 0.51 2.56
N VAL A 37 1.32 1.42 3.22
CA VAL A 37 -0.08 1.25 3.60
C VAL A 37 -0.87 2.25 2.80
N TYR A 38 -1.87 1.78 2.08
CA TYR A 38 -2.67 2.61 1.20
C TYR A 38 -4.13 2.18 1.23
N TYR A 39 -4.99 3.08 0.80
CA TYR A 39 -6.42 2.88 0.70
C TYR A 39 -6.84 2.97 -0.77
N THR A 40 -7.75 2.09 -1.18
CA THR A 40 -8.30 2.08 -2.53
C THR A 40 -9.80 2.36 -2.50
N ASP A 41 -10.23 3.41 -3.20
CA ASP A 41 -11.65 3.69 -3.44
C ASP A 41 -11.86 4.00 -4.92
N LYS A 42 -12.78 3.26 -5.56
CA LYS A 42 -13.20 3.36 -6.97
C LYS A 42 -12.11 3.69 -7.99
N GLN A 43 -11.66 4.94 -8.07
CA GLN A 43 -10.67 5.44 -9.05
C GLN A 43 -9.42 6.07 -8.42
N LEU A 44 -9.28 6.03 -7.09
CA LEU A 44 -8.22 6.69 -6.34
C LEU A 44 -7.48 5.71 -5.44
N VAL A 45 -6.15 5.85 -5.46
CA VAL A 45 -5.23 5.21 -4.52
C VAL A 45 -4.67 6.28 -3.61
N THR A 46 -5.01 6.22 -2.32
CA THR A 46 -4.48 7.14 -1.31
C THR A 46 -3.40 6.45 -0.50
N ILE A 47 -2.16 6.95 -0.56
CA ILE A 47 -1.09 6.43 0.29
C ILE A 47 -1.26 7.00 1.70
N LEU A 48 -1.50 6.13 2.67
CA LEU A 48 -1.70 6.48 4.07
C LEU A 48 -0.37 6.58 4.82
N SER A 49 0.57 5.68 4.53
CA SER A 49 1.91 5.75 5.10
C SER A 49 2.93 4.97 4.29
N ILE A 50 4.18 5.40 4.39
CA ILE A 50 5.36 4.70 3.87
C ILE A 50 6.33 4.52 5.03
N ARG A 51 6.72 3.28 5.31
CA ARG A 51 7.63 2.96 6.43
C ARG A 51 8.79 2.12 5.94
N HIS A 52 10.02 2.48 6.31
CA HIS A 52 11.18 1.65 6.06
C HIS A 52 11.16 0.42 6.98
N GLN A 53 11.40 -0.78 6.45
CA GLN A 53 11.30 -2.03 7.20
C GLN A 53 12.26 -2.09 8.39
N ALA A 54 13.47 -1.52 8.27
CA ALA A 54 14.45 -1.49 9.35
C ALA A 54 14.10 -0.49 10.47
N ARG A 55 13.17 0.44 10.25
CA ARG A 55 12.74 1.43 11.26
C ARG A 55 11.61 0.89 12.15
N ASN A 56 11.30 -0.39 12.02
CA ASN A 56 10.15 -1.04 12.64
C ASN A 56 10.60 -2.20 13.56
N ARG A 57 11.82 -2.10 14.11
CA ARG A 57 12.37 -2.94 15.17
C ARG A 57 12.52 -2.11 16.43
#